data_AF-A0A075GKJ5-F1
#
_entry.id   AF-A0A075GKJ5-F1
#
_cell.length_a   1.000
_cell.length_b   1.000
_cell.length_c   1.000
_cell.angle_alpha   90.00
_cell.angle_beta   90.00
_cell.angle_gamma   90.00
#
_symmetry.space_group_name_H-M   'P 1'
#
loop_
_entity.id
_entity.type
_entity.pdbx_description
1 polymer ?
#
loop_
_entity_poly.entity_id
_entity_poly.type
_entity_poly.pdbx_seq_one_letter_code
_entity_poly.pdbx_strand_id
1 'polypeptide(L)'
;MAELVCVGCGPGDPELLTVKAVNAINAADTIMCPASNEDRPSIVLSIVSDIIDKTKNQEIVRLIFPMTKDKDVLEATWKKNAKIMAEKVLSGKNVVYITIGDPYLYSTWIYMHREIKANHPEMKISVVPGIVSIFSFASKIGVSVAEGAEKFQ
;
A
#
# COMPACT_ATOMS: atom_id res chain seq x y z
N MET A 1 11.73 3.55 -17.40
CA MET A 1 12.42 3.39 -16.10
C MET A 1 11.47 2.69 -15.15
N ALA A 2 11.96 1.71 -14.41
CA ALA A 2 11.19 1.04 -13.38
C ALA A 2 10.75 2.03 -12.28
N GLU A 3 9.60 1.78 -11.66
CA GLU A 3 9.07 2.65 -10.61
C GLU A 3 8.43 1.85 -9.46
N LEU A 4 8.39 2.50 -8.29
CA LEU A 4 7.59 2.05 -7.16
C LEU A 4 6.29 2.84 -7.10
N VAL A 5 5.16 2.15 -7.14
CA VAL A 5 3.84 2.77 -6.98
C VAL A 5 3.19 2.29 -5.69
N CYS A 6 2.92 3.21 -4.75
CA CYS A 6 2.07 2.88 -3.62
C CYS A 6 0.60 3.06 -3.98
N VAL A 7 -0.21 2.03 -3.76
CA VAL A 7 -1.61 1.99 -4.18
C VAL A 7 -2.52 1.82 -2.97
N GLY A 8 -3.36 2.83 -2.72
CA GLY A 8 -4.49 2.74 -1.81
C GLY A 8 -5.56 1.83 -2.39
N CYS A 9 -5.85 0.74 -1.71
CA CYS A 9 -6.77 -0.29 -2.16
C CYS A 9 -8.20 -0.08 -1.64
N GLY A 10 -8.49 1.08 -1.04
CA GLY A 10 -9.80 1.37 -0.50
C GLY A 10 -10.09 0.59 0.81
N PRO A 11 -11.32 0.68 1.31
CA PRO A 11 -11.65 0.33 2.69
C PRO A 11 -11.89 -1.17 2.93
N GLY A 12 -11.88 -2.02 1.89
CA GLY A 12 -12.19 -3.44 2.02
C GLY A 12 -12.91 -4.03 0.80
N ASP A 13 -13.86 -3.28 0.24
CA ASP A 13 -14.66 -3.70 -0.91
C ASP A 13 -13.86 -3.55 -2.22
N PRO A 14 -13.65 -4.62 -3.00
CA PRO A 14 -12.95 -4.55 -4.28
C PRO A 14 -13.60 -3.59 -5.29
N GLU A 15 -14.91 -3.37 -5.22
CA GLU A 15 -15.61 -2.43 -6.12
C GLU A 15 -15.31 -0.96 -5.78
N LEU A 16 -14.71 -0.69 -4.61
CA LEU A 16 -14.26 0.62 -4.19
C LEU A 16 -12.80 0.92 -4.58
N LEU A 17 -12.17 0.03 -5.33
CA LEU A 17 -10.87 0.31 -5.96
C LEU A 17 -11.02 1.36 -7.05
N THR A 18 -10.07 2.29 -7.11
CA THR A 18 -10.03 3.24 -8.22
C THR A 18 -9.55 2.55 -9.49
N VAL A 19 -10.01 3.00 -10.65
CA VAL A 19 -9.53 2.50 -11.96
C VAL A 19 -7.99 2.62 -12.05
N LYS A 20 -7.41 3.68 -11.49
CA LYS A 20 -5.95 3.87 -11.44
C LYS A 20 -5.25 2.81 -10.57
N ALA A 21 -5.86 2.40 -9.46
CA ALA A 21 -5.33 1.34 -8.59
C ALA A 21 -5.31 0.00 -9.33
N VAL A 22 -6.42 -0.37 -9.97
CA VAL A 22 -6.54 -1.60 -10.77
C VAL A 22 -5.49 -1.64 -11.89
N ASN A 23 -5.35 -0.54 -12.63
CA ASN A 23 -4.37 -0.45 -13.70
C ASN A 23 -2.92 -0.57 -13.20
N ALA A 24 -2.59 0.07 -12.08
CA ALA A 24 -1.25 -0.04 -11.48
C ALA A 24 -0.95 -1.46 -11.02
N ILE A 25 -1.88 -2.10 -10.31
CA ILE A 25 -1.74 -3.49 -9.83
C ILE A 25 -1.52 -4.43 -11.01
N ASN A 26 -2.32 -4.32 -12.07
CA ASN A 26 -2.21 -5.20 -13.25
C ASN A 26 -1.00 -4.92 -14.15
N ALA A 27 -0.35 -3.77 -14.01
CA ALA A 27 0.87 -3.42 -14.75
C ALA A 27 2.16 -3.79 -14.00
N ALA A 28 2.08 -4.16 -12.72
CA ALA A 28 3.23 -4.44 -11.89
C ALA A 28 3.93 -5.76 -12.28
N ASP A 29 5.25 -5.81 -12.18
CA ASP A 29 5.98 -7.08 -12.18
C ASP A 29 5.95 -7.74 -10.79
N THR A 30 5.91 -6.92 -9.74
CA THR A 30 5.94 -7.37 -8.35
C THR A 30 4.93 -6.60 -7.50
N ILE A 31 4.13 -7.34 -6.73
CA ILE A 31 3.16 -6.79 -5.79
C ILE A 31 3.69 -7.07 -4.37
N MET A 32 3.93 -6.01 -3.63
CA MET A 32 4.37 -6.05 -2.24
C MET A 32 3.20 -5.69 -1.32
N CYS A 33 3.00 -6.48 -0.27
CA CYS A 33 1.88 -6.30 0.65
C CYS A 33 2.32 -6.42 2.12
N PRO A 34 1.78 -5.60 3.03
CA PRO A 34 2.08 -5.72 4.46
C PRO A 34 1.41 -6.94 5.08
N ALA A 35 2.12 -7.64 5.95
CA ALA A 35 1.60 -8.70 6.80
C ALA A 35 2.17 -8.58 8.22
N SER A 36 1.41 -8.99 9.24
CA SER A 36 1.84 -8.87 10.65
C SER A 36 2.88 -9.92 11.06
N ASN A 37 2.90 -11.08 10.40
CA ASN A 37 3.86 -12.16 10.57
C ASN A 37 3.82 -13.09 9.33
N GLU A 38 4.68 -14.12 9.31
CA GLU A 38 4.80 -15.04 8.16
C GLU A 38 3.60 -15.97 7.97
N ASP A 39 2.89 -16.30 9.05
CA ASP A 39 1.77 -17.23 9.06
C ASP A 39 0.42 -16.58 8.74
N ARG A 40 0.33 -15.23 8.85
CA ARG A 40 -0.90 -14.50 8.58
C ARG A 40 -0.95 -13.98 7.14
N PRO A 41 -2.09 -14.13 6.45
CA PRO A 41 -2.28 -13.54 5.13
C PRO A 41 -2.36 -12.01 5.25
N SER A 42 -1.94 -11.32 4.19
CA SER A 42 -2.16 -9.89 4.07
C SER A 42 -3.63 -9.61 3.76
N ILE A 43 -4.28 -8.80 4.59
CA ILE A 43 -5.68 -8.41 4.39
C ILE A 43 -5.85 -7.71 3.04
N VAL A 44 -4.98 -6.76 2.72
CA VAL A 44 -5.07 -6.03 1.45
C VAL A 44 -4.87 -6.92 0.24
N LEU A 45 -4.01 -7.95 0.34
CA LEU A 45 -3.84 -8.93 -0.74
C LEU A 45 -5.14 -9.71 -1.00
N SER A 46 -5.89 -10.07 0.05
CA SER A 46 -7.18 -10.75 -0.13
C SER A 46 -8.26 -9.89 -0.78
N ILE A 47 -8.16 -8.56 -0.68
CA ILE A 47 -9.07 -7.62 -1.35
C ILE A 47 -8.80 -7.61 -2.86
N VAL A 48 -7.54 -7.63 -3.26
CA VAL A 48 -7.14 -7.45 -4.66
C VAL A 48 -6.94 -8.77 -5.41
N SER A 49 -7.03 -9.92 -4.74
CA SER A 49 -6.66 -11.24 -5.29
C SER A 49 -7.44 -11.61 -6.55
N ASP A 50 -8.70 -11.20 -6.63
CA ASP A 50 -9.59 -11.52 -7.76
C ASP A 50 -9.37 -10.59 -8.97
N ILE A 51 -8.69 -9.47 -8.75
CA ILE A 51 -8.38 -8.46 -9.79
C ILE A 51 -7.00 -8.71 -10.40
N ILE A 52 -6.10 -9.36 -9.66
CA ILE A 52 -4.77 -9.72 -10.14
C ILE A 52 -4.90 -10.69 -11.32
N ASP A 53 -4.34 -10.29 -12.46
CA ASP A 53 -4.28 -11.12 -13.66
C ASP A 53 -3.34 -12.32 -13.45
N LYS A 54 -3.94 -13.48 -13.20
CA LYS A 54 -3.23 -14.74 -12.96
C LYS A 54 -2.38 -15.21 -14.15
N THR A 55 -2.59 -14.67 -15.34
CA THR A 55 -1.81 -15.04 -16.53
C THR A 55 -0.43 -14.35 -16.57
N LYS A 56 -0.26 -13.26 -15.83
CA LYS A 56 0.97 -12.44 -15.85
C LYS A 56 2.08 -12.94 -14.93
N ASN A 57 1.83 -13.99 -14.12
CA ASN A 57 2.79 -14.55 -13.15
C ASN A 57 3.48 -13.46 -12.31
N GLN A 58 2.72 -12.49 -11.84
CA GLN A 58 3.24 -11.40 -11.01
C GLN A 58 3.79 -11.97 -9.70
N GLU A 59 4.96 -11.50 -9.28
CA GLU A 59 5.56 -11.95 -8.03
C GLU A 59 4.89 -11.27 -6.84
N ILE A 60 4.48 -12.05 -5.83
CA ILE A 60 3.87 -11.53 -4.61
C ILE A 60 4.86 -11.63 -3.46
N VAL A 61 5.23 -10.48 -2.88
CA VAL A 61 6.16 -10.39 -1.75
C VAL A 61 5.41 -9.88 -0.52
N ARG A 62 5.47 -10.65 0.58
CA ARG A 62 4.92 -10.22 1.86
C ARG A 62 6.01 -9.52 2.66
N LEU A 63 5.78 -8.25 2.98
CA LEU A 63 6.65 -7.44 3.84
C LEU A 63 6.13 -7.54 5.27
N ILE A 64 6.95 -8.09 6.17
CA ILE A 64 6.56 -8.32 7.56
C ILE A 64 6.71 -7.03 8.36
N PHE A 65 5.65 -6.65 9.07
CA PHE A 65 5.62 -5.55 10.02
C PHE A 65 5.20 -6.10 11.39
N PRO A 66 6.13 -6.26 12.36
CA PRO A 66 5.83 -6.86 13.64
C PRO A 66 4.89 -5.98 14.45
N MET A 67 3.96 -6.61 15.17
CA MET A 67 3.04 -5.93 16.08
C MET A 67 3.75 -5.60 17.39
N THR A 68 4.59 -4.57 17.38
CA THR A 68 5.36 -4.11 18.54
C THR A 68 5.34 -2.59 18.64
N LYS A 69 5.60 -2.07 19.85
CA LYS A 69 5.82 -0.64 20.11
C LYS A 69 7.31 -0.29 20.29
N ASP A 70 8.17 -1.31 20.26
CA ASP A 70 9.62 -1.12 20.35
C ASP A 70 10.11 -0.38 19.10
N LYS A 71 10.67 0.81 19.30
CA LYS A 71 11.09 1.69 18.21
C LYS A 71 12.28 1.12 17.44
N ASP A 72 13.23 0.49 18.11
CA ASP A 72 14.44 -0.02 17.47
C ASP A 72 14.08 -1.20 16.55
N VAL A 73 13.17 -2.06 17.01
CA VAL A 73 12.63 -3.16 16.19
C VAL A 73 11.85 -2.64 14.99
N LEU A 74 11.03 -1.61 15.16
CA LEU A 74 10.28 -0.99 14.07
C LEU A 74 11.21 -0.35 13.03
N GLU A 75 12.17 0.46 13.46
CA GLU A 75 13.12 1.12 12.55
C GLU A 75 14.00 0.12 11.80
N ALA A 76 14.48 -0.93 12.48
CA ALA A 76 15.23 -2.01 11.82
C ALA A 76 14.37 -2.73 10.78
N THR A 77 13.09 -2.96 11.09
CA THR A 77 12.13 -3.55 10.13
C THR A 77 11.91 -2.63 8.93
N TRP A 78 11.79 -1.33 9.16
CA TRP A 78 11.58 -0.37 8.09
C TRP A 78 12.76 -0.30 7.14
N LYS A 79 13.98 -0.23 7.67
CA LYS A 79 15.22 -0.33 6.89
C LYS A 79 15.28 -1.60 6.05
N LYS A 80 14.98 -2.75 6.67
CA LYS A 80 14.95 -4.04 5.97
C LYS A 80 13.94 -4.05 4.83
N ASN A 81 12.70 -3.65 5.09
CA ASN A 81 11.62 -3.70 4.08
C ASN A 81 11.86 -2.67 2.97
N ALA A 82 12.32 -1.46 3.30
CA ALA A 82 12.69 -0.44 2.31
C ALA A 82 13.80 -0.94 1.38
N LYS A 83 14.81 -1.64 1.91
CA LYS A 83 15.87 -2.25 1.11
C LYS A 83 15.32 -3.29 0.14
N ILE A 84 14.43 -4.18 0.59
CA ILE A 84 13.78 -5.18 -0.28
C ILE A 84 13.01 -4.50 -1.42
N MET A 85 12.26 -3.43 -1.10
CA MET A 85 11.53 -2.65 -2.11
C MET A 85 12.48 -2.03 -3.13
N ALA A 86 13.54 -1.37 -2.66
CA ALA A 86 14.52 -0.69 -3.51
C ALA A 86 15.28 -1.68 -4.40
N GLU A 87 15.79 -2.79 -3.86
CA GLU A 87 16.49 -3.83 -4.63
C GLU A 87 15.64 -4.31 -5.81
N LYS A 88 14.33 -4.49 -5.58
CA LYS A 88 13.43 -4.94 -6.63
C LYS A 88 13.26 -3.89 -7.73
N VAL A 89 13.03 -2.64 -7.38
CA VAL A 89 12.89 -1.55 -8.36
C VAL A 89 14.20 -1.34 -9.14
N LEU A 90 15.34 -1.34 -8.44
CA LEU A 90 16.66 -1.15 -9.03
C LEU A 90 17.08 -2.31 -9.94
N SER A 91 16.47 -3.50 -9.78
CA SER A 91 16.60 -4.61 -10.74
C SER A 91 15.83 -4.40 -12.05
N GLY A 92 15.16 -3.25 -12.21
CA GLY A 92 14.43 -2.88 -13.42
C GLY A 92 12.96 -3.34 -13.43
N LYS A 93 12.42 -3.74 -12.27
CA LYS A 93 11.03 -4.23 -12.13
C LYS A 93 10.09 -3.11 -11.69
N ASN A 94 8.90 -3.05 -12.29
CA ASN A 94 7.83 -2.19 -11.81
C ASN A 94 7.21 -2.82 -10.55
N VAL A 95 7.28 -2.10 -9.44
CA VAL A 95 6.84 -2.60 -8.14
C VAL A 95 5.62 -1.83 -7.68
N VAL A 96 4.60 -2.54 -7.23
CA VAL A 96 3.46 -1.95 -6.53
C VAL A 96 3.53 -2.33 -5.06
N TYR A 97 3.40 -1.36 -4.16
CA TYR A 97 3.08 -1.60 -2.76
C TYR A 97 1.60 -1.35 -2.53
N ILE A 98 0.84 -2.36 -2.14
CA ILE A 98 -0.58 -2.23 -1.84
C ILE A 98 -0.81 -1.95 -0.35
N THR A 99 -1.75 -1.07 -0.04
CA THR A 99 -2.17 -0.76 1.33
C THR A 99 -3.69 -0.59 1.43
N ILE A 100 -4.25 -0.91 2.60
CA ILE A 100 -5.67 -0.69 2.87
C ILE A 100 -5.94 0.81 3.06
N GLY A 101 -7.11 1.26 2.61
CA GLY A 101 -7.50 2.66 2.65
C GLY A 101 -6.66 3.52 1.71
N ASP A 102 -6.05 4.57 2.27
CA ASP A 102 -5.20 5.51 1.54
C ASP A 102 -3.73 5.44 2.01
N PRO A 103 -2.74 5.57 1.10
CA PRO A 103 -1.34 5.56 1.45
C PRO A 103 -0.88 6.58 2.50
N TYR A 104 -1.59 7.70 2.67
CA TYR A 104 -1.19 8.78 3.55
C TYR A 104 -2.11 8.99 4.77
N LEU A 105 -3.03 8.05 5.04
CA LEU A 105 -3.82 8.05 6.27
C LEU A 105 -3.56 6.79 7.09
N TYR A 106 -2.76 6.91 8.16
CA TYR A 106 -2.39 5.83 9.10
C TYR A 106 -1.81 4.55 8.46
N SER A 107 -1.21 4.67 7.26
CA SER A 107 -0.64 3.54 6.53
C SER A 107 0.84 3.33 6.87
N THR A 108 1.27 2.06 6.93
CA THR A 108 2.68 1.67 7.08
C THR A 108 3.56 2.17 5.93
N TRP A 109 2.96 2.51 4.78
CA TRP A 109 3.64 3.16 3.65
C TRP A 109 4.42 4.40 4.07
N ILE A 110 3.90 5.20 5.01
CA ILE A 110 4.51 6.48 5.40
C ILE A 110 5.95 6.29 5.88
N TYR A 111 6.20 5.22 6.63
CA TYR A 111 7.54 4.90 7.13
C TYR A 111 8.45 4.39 6.00
N MET A 112 7.93 3.55 5.10
CA MET A 112 8.69 3.04 3.95
C MET A 112 9.08 4.19 3.02
N HIS A 113 8.14 5.07 2.71
CA HIS A 113 8.38 6.22 1.84
C HIS A 113 9.47 7.14 2.40
N ARG A 114 9.48 7.39 3.72
CA ARG A 114 10.53 8.18 4.37
C ARG A 114 11.89 7.50 4.27
N GLU A 115 11.96 6.20 4.58
CA GLU A 115 13.20 5.43 4.54
C GLU A 115 13.78 5.37 3.12
N ILE A 116 12.92 5.10 2.13
CA ILE A 116 13.30 5.03 0.73
C ILE A 116 13.76 6.41 0.22
N LYS A 117 13.03 7.49 0.51
CA LYS A 117 13.47 8.83 0.10
C LYS A 117 14.81 9.24 0.68
N ALA A 118 15.12 8.79 1.90
CA ALA A 118 16.39 9.11 2.55
C ALA A 118 17.57 8.32 1.96
N ASN A 119 17.37 7.07 1.57
CA ASN A 119 18.47 6.16 1.19
C ASN A 119 18.54 5.84 -0.32
N HIS A 120 17.45 6.06 -1.05
CA HIS A 120 17.30 5.80 -2.49
C HIS A 120 16.61 6.97 -3.21
N PRO A 121 17.14 8.22 -3.11
CA PRO A 121 16.51 9.41 -3.66
C PRO A 121 16.37 9.40 -5.20
N GLU A 122 17.14 8.56 -5.89
CA GLU A 122 17.08 8.33 -7.33
C GLU A 122 15.84 7.54 -7.78
N MET A 123 15.21 6.82 -6.84
CA MET A 123 14.12 5.92 -7.18
C MET A 123 12.84 6.70 -7.48
N LYS A 124 12.22 6.41 -8.62
CA LYS A 124 10.94 7.00 -8.98
C LYS A 124 9.82 6.40 -8.13
N ILE A 125 9.14 7.26 -7.37
CA ILE A 125 8.02 6.88 -6.52
C ILE A 125 6.76 7.63 -6.95
N SER A 126 5.68 6.89 -7.16
CA SER A 126 4.34 7.42 -7.44
C SER A 126 3.35 6.92 -6.38
N VAL A 127 2.25 7.67 -6.21
CA VAL A 127 1.17 7.28 -5.29
C VAL A 127 -0.19 7.34 -5.98
N VAL A 128 -1.00 6.31 -5.78
CA VAL A 128 -2.40 6.25 -6.17
C VAL A 128 -3.25 6.31 -4.90
N PRO A 129 -4.09 7.35 -4.73
CA PRO A 129 -4.93 7.46 -3.55
C PRO A 129 -6.03 6.39 -3.53
N GLY A 130 -6.52 6.09 -2.33
CA GLY A 130 -7.62 5.16 -2.11
C GLY A 130 -8.72 5.77 -1.23
N ILE A 131 -9.91 5.17 -1.27
CA ILE A 131 -11.02 5.61 -0.42
C ILE A 131 -10.70 5.24 1.05
N VAL A 132 -10.71 6.24 1.93
CA VAL A 132 -10.50 6.05 3.37
C VAL A 132 -11.75 5.47 4.05
N SER A 133 -11.55 4.70 5.12
CA SER A 133 -12.62 3.94 5.79
C SER A 133 -13.77 4.81 6.32
N ILE A 134 -13.49 6.03 6.77
CA ILE A 134 -14.49 6.96 7.28
C ILE A 134 -15.57 7.30 6.25
N PHE A 135 -15.20 7.49 4.97
CA PHE A 135 -16.18 7.79 3.91
C PHE A 135 -17.01 6.57 3.54
N SER A 136 -16.42 5.37 3.60
CA SER A 136 -17.14 4.12 3.39
C SER A 136 -18.18 3.88 4.49
N PHE A 137 -17.79 4.10 5.74
CA PHE A 137 -18.71 4.01 6.88
C PHE A 137 -19.87 5.00 6.73
N ALA A 138 -19.58 6.27 6.52
CA ALA A 138 -20.58 7.32 6.39
C ALA A 138 -21.56 7.06 5.23
N SER A 139 -21.05 6.60 4.08
CA SER A 139 -21.87 6.24 2.92
C SER A 139 -22.81 5.06 3.21
N LYS A 140 -22.34 4.05 3.96
CA LYS A 140 -23.17 2.88 4.33
C LYS A 140 -24.33 3.23 5.25
N ILE A 141 -24.17 4.24 6.11
CA ILE A 141 -25.21 4.66 7.05
C ILE A 141 -25.95 5.93 6.59
N GLY A 142 -25.61 6.48 5.42
CA GLY A 142 -26.28 7.64 4.84
C GLY A 142 -26.10 8.93 5.62
N VAL A 143 -24.95 9.13 6.29
CA VAL A 143 -24.67 10.36 7.05
C VAL A 143 -23.61 11.21 6.37
N SER A 144 -23.71 12.52 6.50
CA SER A 144 -22.62 13.42 6.14
C SER A 144 -21.49 13.31 7.15
N VAL A 145 -20.25 13.41 6.68
CA VAL A 145 -19.07 13.46 7.55
C VAL A 145 -18.75 14.89 7.99
N ALA A 146 -19.12 15.89 7.19
CA ALA A 146 -18.99 17.30 7.49
C ALA A 146 -19.93 18.12 6.60
N GLU A 147 -20.48 19.21 7.13
CA GLU A 147 -21.39 20.13 6.44
C GLU A 147 -20.94 21.59 6.59
N GLY A 148 -21.16 22.41 5.56
CA GLY A 148 -20.93 23.86 5.62
C GLY A 148 -19.50 24.25 6.04
N ALA A 149 -19.38 24.90 7.20
CA ALA A 149 -18.10 25.40 7.74
C ALA A 149 -17.51 24.51 8.84
N GLU A 150 -18.03 23.28 9.00
CA GLU A 150 -17.49 22.32 9.96
C GLU A 150 -16.05 21.95 9.62
N LYS A 151 -15.24 21.75 10.66
CA LYS A 151 -13.86 21.30 10.51
C LYS A 151 -13.84 19.78 10.45
N PHE A 152 -13.37 19.24 9.34
CA PHE A 152 -12.99 17.83 9.21
C PHE A 152 -11.55 17.67 9.73
N GLN A 153 -11.39 17.14 10.94
CA GLN A 153 -10.08 16.85 11.58
C GLN A 153 -9.96 15.38 11.93
#